data_AF-A0A0C9MWY1-F1
#
_entry.id   AF-A0A0C9MWY1-F1
#
_cell.length_a   1.000
_cell.length_b   1.000
_cell.length_c   1.000
_cell.angle_alpha   90.00
_cell.angle_beta   90.00
_cell.angle_gamma   90.00
#
_symmetry.space_group_name_H-M   'P 1'
#
loop_
_entity.id
_entity.type
_entity.pdbx_description
1 polymer ?
#
loop_
_entity_poly.entity_id
_entity_poly.type
_entity_poly.pdbx_seq_one_letter_code
_entity_poly.pdbx_strand_id
1 'polypeptide(L)'
;MHKTNGLLNFLSVNDDNKNSTVTRIGKTEPMEVTYTNNIKFVHQFEVIEFNDKLSTEFDVLLGIDVLPKLNIYLQGVAYKFPDSEKNKEMKQFEDINHDQQNKFNPENADYGTPSQRKELMAQIQPALDENMAIPSNAACTMPESVVKIKISDPNDCFVRQYPLAVNANAEIKSQLEEWLKDGIVERTKPDPTFHSPLLAVPKRDPHTGKTSKLRICCDLRRINAAISDKNCHENFAVPKIDEIFSKVIAITI
;
A
#
# COMPACT_ATOMS: atom_id res chain seq x y z
N MET A 1 50.68 1.73 -2.91
CA MET A 1 50.10 0.52 -2.25
C MET A 1 50.65 0.41 -0.83
N HIS A 2 49.85 0.80 0.16
CA HIS A 2 50.21 0.66 1.57
C HIS A 2 49.78 -0.73 2.09
N LYS A 3 50.74 -1.56 2.51
CA LYS A 3 50.46 -2.88 3.11
C LYS A 3 49.67 -2.69 4.40
N THR A 4 48.52 -3.34 4.51
CA THR A 4 47.68 -3.31 5.71
C THR A 4 47.46 -4.76 6.14
N ASN A 5 47.97 -5.14 7.30
CA ASN A 5 47.77 -6.50 7.84
C ASN A 5 46.43 -6.56 8.58
N GLY A 6 45.55 -7.48 8.20
CA GLY A 6 44.25 -7.69 8.85
C GLY A 6 43.35 -8.64 8.07
N LEU A 7 42.26 -9.09 8.70
CA LEU A 7 41.20 -9.90 8.08
C LEU A 7 39.96 -9.04 7.82
N LEU A 8 39.24 -9.34 6.74
CA LEU A 8 37.92 -8.78 6.45
C LEU A 8 36.88 -9.90 6.61
N ASN A 9 35.86 -9.65 7.42
CA ASN A 9 34.77 -10.60 7.64
C ASN A 9 33.62 -10.26 6.70
N PHE A 10 33.20 -11.20 5.87
CA PHE A 10 31.94 -11.10 5.14
C PHE A 10 30.79 -11.64 6.00
N LEU A 11 29.60 -11.07 5.82
CA LEU A 11 28.38 -11.52 6.51
C LEU A 11 27.88 -12.88 5.99
N SER A 12 28.46 -13.39 4.90
CA SER A 12 28.18 -14.74 4.38
C SER A 12 28.88 -15.80 5.23
N VAL A 13 28.13 -16.85 5.55
CA VAL A 13 28.65 -18.05 6.22
C VAL A 13 29.10 -19.03 5.13
N ASN A 14 30.33 -19.53 5.22
CA ASN A 14 30.82 -20.58 4.33
C ASN A 14 30.05 -21.89 4.61
N ASP A 15 30.09 -22.85 3.67
CA ASP A 15 29.41 -24.16 3.81
C ASP A 15 29.78 -24.91 5.11
N ASP A 16 30.95 -24.60 5.69
CA ASP A 16 31.45 -25.13 6.97
C ASP A 16 30.90 -24.41 8.21
N ASN A 17 29.86 -23.59 8.07
CA ASN A 17 29.20 -22.82 9.13
C ASN A 17 30.13 -21.82 9.87
N LYS A 18 31.24 -21.40 9.23
CA LYS A 18 32.19 -20.39 9.72
C LYS A 18 32.05 -19.10 8.91
N ASN A 19 32.27 -17.96 9.56
CA ASN A 19 32.30 -16.67 8.88
C ASN A 19 33.35 -16.68 7.77
N SER A 20 32.98 -16.21 6.58
CA SER A 20 33.93 -16.07 5.48
C SER A 20 34.89 -14.93 5.79
N THR A 21 36.18 -15.25 5.94
CA THR A 21 37.23 -14.27 6.23
C THR A 21 38.26 -14.26 5.11
N VAL A 22 38.65 -13.06 4.66
CA VAL A 22 39.67 -12.88 3.61
C VAL A 22 40.77 -11.96 4.11
N THR A 23 42.00 -12.28 3.75
CA THR A 23 43.19 -11.49 4.11
C THR A 23 43.24 -10.20 3.30
N ARG A 24 43.48 -9.08 3.98
CA ARG A 24 43.70 -7.79 3.33
C ARG A 24 45.10 -7.75 2.71
N ILE A 25 45.18 -7.42 1.42
CA ILE A 25 46.45 -7.29 0.68
C ILE A 25 47.01 -5.87 0.87
N GLY A 26 46.14 -4.86 0.82
CA GLY A 26 46.52 -3.47 1.03
C GLY A 26 45.42 -2.50 0.68
N LYS A 27 45.79 -1.24 0.42
CA LYS A 27 44.88 -0.19 -0.04
C LYS A 27 45.37 0.41 -1.35
N THR A 28 44.42 0.82 -2.20
CA THR A 28 44.69 1.62 -3.40
C THR A 28 45.24 2.99 -3.02
N GLU A 29 45.76 3.75 -3.98
CA GLU A 29 45.87 5.20 -3.79
C GLU A 29 44.45 5.82 -3.78
N PRO A 30 44.23 7.00 -3.19
CA PRO A 30 42.94 7.68 -3.26
C PRO A 30 42.52 7.91 -4.72
N MET A 31 41.36 7.39 -5.10
CA MET A 31 40.81 7.47 -6.46
C MET A 31 39.57 8.35 -6.48
N GLU A 32 39.38 9.14 -7.55
CA GLU A 32 38.11 9.82 -7.79
C GLU A 32 37.09 8.81 -8.32
N VAL A 33 36.00 8.63 -7.56
CA VAL A 33 34.86 7.81 -7.94
C VAL A 33 33.79 8.73 -8.49
N THR A 34 33.31 8.42 -9.69
CA THR A 34 32.22 9.14 -10.34
C THR A 34 31.03 8.21 -10.54
N TYR A 35 29.83 8.73 -10.30
CA TYR A 35 28.59 8.01 -10.46
C TYR A 35 27.54 8.87 -11.17
N THR A 36 26.49 8.23 -11.70
CA THR A 36 25.38 8.94 -12.35
C THR A 36 24.80 10.02 -11.43
N ASN A 37 24.23 11.08 -12.00
CA ASN A 37 23.72 12.26 -11.29
C ASN A 37 24.81 13.21 -10.72
N ASN A 38 25.97 13.29 -11.39
CA ASN A 38 27.08 14.19 -11.02
C ASN A 38 27.66 13.95 -9.62
N ILE A 39 27.49 12.75 -9.06
CA ILE A 39 28.08 12.40 -7.78
C ILE A 39 29.56 12.11 -7.99
N LYS A 40 30.42 12.84 -7.25
CA LYS A 40 31.87 12.67 -7.28
C LYS A 40 32.41 12.68 -5.86
N PHE A 41 33.26 11.72 -5.53
CA PHE A 41 33.98 11.70 -4.25
C PHE A 41 35.31 10.96 -4.39
N VAL A 42 36.24 11.25 -3.48
CA VAL A 42 37.51 10.54 -3.42
C VAL A 42 37.39 9.38 -2.43
N HIS A 43 37.83 8.19 -2.83
CA HIS A 43 37.80 7.01 -1.98
C HIS A 43 39.04 6.14 -2.16
N GLN A 44 39.38 5.42 -1.08
CA GLN A 44 40.51 4.51 -1.05
C GLN A 44 39.97 3.10 -0.83
N PHE A 45 40.10 2.24 -1.84
CA PHE A 45 39.57 0.88 -1.79
C PHE A 45 40.55 -0.07 -1.10
N GLU A 46 40.02 -1.06 -0.39
CA GLU A 46 40.81 -2.16 0.14
C GLU A 46 40.98 -3.22 -0.96
N VAL A 47 42.21 -3.69 -1.15
CA VAL A 47 42.56 -4.74 -2.09
C VAL A 47 42.57 -6.06 -1.35
N ILE A 48 41.78 -7.00 -1.86
CA ILE A 48 41.62 -8.35 -1.32
C ILE A 48 41.66 -9.36 -2.47
N GLU A 49 41.91 -10.62 -2.15
CA GLU A 49 41.78 -11.72 -3.11
C GLU A 49 40.36 -12.28 -3.02
N PHE A 50 39.56 -12.12 -4.08
CA PHE A 50 38.26 -12.77 -4.16
C PHE A 50 38.42 -14.29 -4.28
N ASN A 51 37.46 -15.05 -3.77
CA ASN A 51 37.42 -16.49 -4.03
C ASN A 51 37.10 -16.74 -5.52
N ASP A 52 37.43 -17.93 -6.03
CA ASP A 52 37.31 -18.28 -7.47
C ASP A 52 35.91 -18.04 -8.08
N LYS A 53 34.86 -18.09 -7.27
CA LYS A 53 33.48 -17.82 -7.70
C LYS A 53 33.17 -16.33 -7.78
N LEU A 54 33.62 -15.53 -6.81
CA LEU A 54 33.40 -14.08 -6.81
C LEU A 54 34.33 -13.36 -7.78
N SER A 55 35.55 -13.87 -7.96
CA SER A 55 36.54 -13.29 -8.88
C SER A 55 36.14 -13.41 -10.35
N THR A 56 35.25 -14.35 -10.68
CA THR A 56 34.72 -14.54 -12.04
C THR A 56 33.49 -13.69 -12.33
N GLU A 57 32.76 -13.23 -11.30
CA GLU A 57 31.51 -12.46 -11.46
C GLU A 57 31.65 -10.97 -11.13
N PHE A 58 32.59 -10.59 -10.24
CA PHE A 58 32.68 -9.22 -9.74
C PHE A 58 34.13 -8.73 -9.63
N ASP A 59 34.40 -7.56 -10.20
CA ASP A 59 35.70 -6.89 -10.07
C ASP A 59 35.80 -6.02 -8.79
N VAL A 60 34.66 -5.53 -8.29
CA VAL A 60 34.59 -4.59 -7.16
C VAL A 60 33.39 -4.90 -6.28
N LEU A 61 33.58 -4.90 -4.96
CA LEU A 61 32.52 -5.04 -3.97
C LEU A 61 32.31 -3.71 -3.23
N LEU A 62 31.10 -3.16 -3.32
CA LEU A 62 30.74 -1.90 -2.69
C LEU A 62 29.87 -2.15 -1.45
N GLY A 63 30.38 -1.74 -0.30
CA GLY A 63 29.70 -1.91 0.99
C GLY A 63 28.83 -0.71 1.39
N ILE A 64 28.24 -0.82 2.58
CA ILE A 64 27.43 0.22 3.23
C ILE A 64 28.19 1.52 3.52
N ASP A 65 29.51 1.52 3.40
CA ASP A 65 30.39 2.67 3.57
C ASP A 65 30.55 3.50 2.28
N VAL A 66 30.32 2.88 1.12
CA VAL A 66 30.42 3.52 -0.20
C VAL A 66 29.03 3.76 -0.81
N LEU A 67 28.09 2.82 -0.67
CA LEU A 67 26.75 2.93 -1.27
C LEU A 67 25.99 4.22 -0.90
N PRO A 68 25.99 4.69 0.37
CA PRO A 68 25.35 5.96 0.71
C PRO A 68 26.02 7.17 0.06
N LYS A 69 27.33 7.12 -0.18
CA LYS A 69 28.06 8.20 -0.89
C LYS A 69 27.68 8.28 -2.36
N LEU A 70 27.19 7.17 -2.91
CA LEU A 70 26.63 7.07 -4.26
C LEU A 70 25.13 7.40 -4.29
N ASN A 71 24.51 7.75 -3.16
CA ASN A 71 23.06 7.88 -2.98
C ASN A 71 22.27 6.62 -3.36
N ILE A 72 22.88 5.44 -3.18
CA ILE A 72 22.22 4.15 -3.43
C ILE A 72 21.58 3.65 -2.13
N TYR A 73 20.26 3.61 -2.10
CA TYR A 73 19.42 3.04 -1.03
C TYR A 73 18.43 2.03 -1.64
N LEU A 74 17.13 2.13 -1.33
CA LEU A 74 16.05 1.44 -2.07
C LEU A 74 15.85 1.99 -3.50
N GLN A 75 16.41 3.17 -3.77
CA GLN A 75 16.39 3.90 -5.04
C GLN A 75 17.79 4.45 -5.29
N GLY A 76 18.05 4.94 -6.51
CA GLY A 76 19.34 5.58 -6.86
C GLY A 76 20.38 4.64 -7.47
N VAL A 77 20.04 3.37 -7.70
CA VAL A 77 20.86 2.48 -8.54
C VAL A 77 20.84 2.97 -9.99
N ALA A 78 22.03 3.29 -10.51
CA ALA A 78 22.25 3.60 -11.90
C ALA A 78 21.84 2.40 -12.76
N TYR A 79 20.86 2.62 -13.62
CA TYR A 79 20.44 1.66 -14.64
C TYR A 79 21.05 1.97 -16.02
N LYS A 80 21.88 3.02 -16.12
CA LYS A 80 22.51 3.46 -17.36
C LYS A 80 23.93 3.99 -17.13
N PHE A 81 24.81 3.77 -18.11
CA PHE A 81 26.09 4.47 -18.17
C PHE A 81 25.88 5.90 -18.70
N PRO A 82 26.70 6.89 -18.27
CA PRO A 82 26.56 8.28 -18.66
C PRO A 82 26.49 8.52 -20.18
N ASP A 83 27.18 7.69 -20.96
CA ASP A 83 27.32 7.82 -22.42
C ASP A 83 26.39 6.92 -23.24
N SER A 84 25.38 6.29 -22.62
CA SER A 84 24.45 5.44 -23.36
C SER A 84 23.44 6.28 -24.16
N GLU A 85 23.66 6.41 -25.47
CA GLU A 85 22.78 7.13 -26.42
C GLU A 85 21.37 6.53 -26.60
N LYS A 86 20.99 5.52 -25.80
CA LYS A 86 19.67 4.86 -25.89
C LYS A 86 18.59 5.59 -25.09
N ASN A 87 18.37 6.87 -25.38
CA ASN A 87 17.21 7.64 -24.87
C ASN A 87 15.85 7.12 -25.40
N LYS A 88 15.82 6.09 -26.26
CA LYS A 88 14.56 5.50 -26.78
C LYS A 88 13.90 4.54 -25.81
N GLU A 89 14.64 3.89 -24.91
CA GLU A 89 14.09 2.90 -23.97
C GLU A 89 13.34 3.57 -22.79
N MET A 90 13.62 4.84 -22.47
CA MET A 90 12.86 5.56 -21.42
C MET A 90 11.38 5.78 -21.76
N LYS A 91 11.02 5.88 -23.04
CA LYS A 91 9.61 6.03 -23.45
C LYS A 91 8.74 4.80 -23.13
N GLN A 92 9.35 3.62 -22.97
CA GLN A 92 8.60 2.40 -22.67
C GLN A 92 8.29 2.25 -21.17
N PHE A 93 8.92 3.05 -20.32
CA PHE A 93 8.73 3.04 -18.87
C PHE A 93 8.11 4.35 -18.34
N GLU A 94 7.78 5.30 -19.21
CA GLU A 94 6.85 6.37 -18.83
C GLU A 94 5.53 5.70 -18.50
N ASP A 95 5.13 5.77 -17.23
CA ASP A 95 3.84 5.25 -16.77
C ASP A 95 2.74 6.03 -17.49
N ILE A 96 2.22 5.45 -18.57
CA ILE A 96 1.15 6.03 -19.39
C ILE A 96 -0.11 6.33 -18.58
N ASN A 97 -0.27 5.69 -17.41
CA ASN A 97 -1.41 5.89 -16.52
C ASN A 97 -1.21 7.05 -15.55
N HIS A 98 0.03 7.50 -15.33
CA HIS A 98 0.35 8.57 -14.40
C HIS A 98 0.82 9.80 -15.16
N ASP A 99 -0.07 10.79 -15.28
CA ASP A 99 0.26 12.06 -15.93
C ASP A 99 1.15 12.93 -15.02
N GLN A 100 2.44 12.61 -15.00
CA GLN A 100 3.44 13.34 -14.23
C GLN A 100 3.63 14.79 -14.72
N GLN A 101 3.20 15.08 -15.95
CA GLN A 101 3.33 16.41 -16.56
C GLN A 101 2.06 17.25 -16.42
N ASN A 102 1.02 16.70 -15.77
CA ASN A 102 -0.30 17.32 -15.62
C ASN A 102 -0.85 17.85 -16.96
N LYS A 103 -0.53 17.16 -18.06
CA LYS A 103 -0.95 17.47 -19.43
C LYS A 103 -2.44 17.24 -19.63
N PHE A 104 -3.04 16.33 -18.88
CA PHE A 104 -4.43 15.94 -18.90
C PHE A 104 -5.09 16.44 -17.62
N ASN A 105 -5.75 17.60 -17.70
CA ASN A 105 -6.62 18.03 -16.63
C ASN A 105 -7.89 17.15 -16.66
N PRO A 106 -8.19 16.34 -15.62
CA PRO A 106 -9.38 15.49 -15.61
C PRO A 106 -10.69 16.29 -15.72
N GLU A 107 -10.71 17.57 -15.33
CA GLU A 107 -11.89 18.45 -15.50
C GLU A 107 -12.10 18.90 -16.94
N ASN A 108 -11.05 18.88 -17.77
CA ASN A 108 -11.07 19.31 -19.18
C ASN A 108 -10.62 18.17 -20.13
N ALA A 109 -10.64 16.92 -19.66
CA ALA A 109 -10.23 15.74 -20.42
C ALA A 109 -11.33 15.35 -21.41
N ASP A 110 -11.53 16.21 -22.40
CA ASP A 110 -12.54 16.05 -23.44
C ASP A 110 -12.04 15.09 -24.51
N TYR A 111 -12.32 13.80 -24.34
CA TYR A 111 -12.09 12.81 -25.39
C TYR A 111 -13.24 12.79 -26.39
N GLY A 112 -12.91 12.89 -27.69
CA GLY A 112 -13.88 12.92 -28.78
C GLY A 112 -14.45 14.31 -29.08
N THR A 113 -15.15 14.43 -30.21
CA THR A 113 -15.77 15.70 -30.62
C THR A 113 -16.96 16.07 -29.72
N PRO A 114 -17.30 17.36 -29.57
CA PRO A 114 -18.48 17.79 -28.80
C PRO A 114 -19.78 17.08 -29.23
N SER A 115 -19.94 16.82 -30.52
CA SER A 115 -21.10 16.09 -31.07
C SER A 115 -21.14 14.63 -30.60
N GLN A 116 -20.01 13.92 -30.65
CA GLN A 116 -19.92 12.53 -30.17
C GLN A 116 -20.21 12.41 -28.68
N ARG A 117 -19.72 13.36 -27.88
CA ARG A 117 -20.00 13.39 -26.43
C ARG A 117 -21.46 13.66 -26.13
N LYS A 118 -22.08 14.60 -26.85
CA LYS A 118 -23.52 14.87 -26.72
C LYS A 118 -24.36 13.65 -27.09
N GLU A 119 -23.98 12.93 -28.13
CA GLU A 119 -24.67 11.71 -28.55
C GLU A 119 -24.49 10.57 -27.53
N LEU A 120 -23.27 10.33 -27.05
CA LEU A 120 -23.00 9.35 -25.98
C LEU A 120 -23.79 9.68 -24.71
N MET A 121 -23.75 10.93 -24.26
CA MET A 121 -24.50 11.38 -23.08
C MET A 121 -25.99 11.16 -23.27
N ALA A 122 -26.54 11.49 -24.45
CA ALA A 122 -27.95 11.24 -24.74
C ALA A 122 -28.31 9.74 -24.71
N GLN A 123 -27.40 8.86 -25.12
CA GLN A 123 -27.60 7.41 -25.07
C GLN A 123 -27.57 6.86 -23.63
N ILE A 124 -26.69 7.37 -22.76
CA ILE A 124 -26.57 6.90 -21.37
C ILE A 124 -27.48 7.63 -20.38
N GLN A 125 -28.03 8.80 -20.74
CA GLN A 125 -28.88 9.60 -19.87
C GLN A 125 -30.04 8.82 -19.25
N PRO A 126 -30.76 7.95 -19.98
CA PRO A 126 -31.83 7.14 -19.37
C PRO A 126 -31.32 6.24 -18.24
N ALA A 127 -30.15 5.61 -18.41
CA ALA A 127 -29.55 4.77 -17.38
C ALA A 127 -29.04 5.58 -16.18
N LEU A 128 -28.56 6.82 -16.41
CA LEU A 128 -28.20 7.74 -15.33
C LEU A 128 -29.43 8.18 -14.55
N ASP A 129 -30.53 8.50 -15.24
CA ASP A 129 -31.79 8.91 -14.61
C ASP A 129 -32.39 7.76 -13.80
N GLU A 130 -32.37 6.53 -14.32
CA GLU A 130 -32.77 5.33 -13.59
C GLU A 130 -31.91 5.11 -12.34
N ASN A 131 -30.59 5.23 -12.45
CA ASN A 131 -29.67 5.09 -11.31
C ASN A 131 -29.90 6.18 -10.24
N MET A 132 -30.17 7.42 -10.64
CA MET A 132 -30.48 8.51 -9.71
C MET A 132 -31.83 8.33 -9.01
N ALA A 133 -32.78 7.65 -9.66
CA ALA A 133 -34.08 7.34 -9.09
C ALA A 133 -34.03 6.22 -8.05
N ILE A 134 -32.92 5.48 -7.93
CA ILE A 134 -32.74 4.45 -6.89
C ILE A 134 -32.74 5.14 -5.52
N PRO A 135 -33.70 4.81 -4.63
CA PRO A 135 -33.75 5.44 -3.32
C PRO A 135 -32.54 5.02 -2.48
N SER A 136 -32.11 5.89 -1.55
CA SER A 136 -30.94 5.63 -0.70
C SER A 136 -31.06 4.37 0.17
N ASN A 137 -32.29 3.93 0.42
CA ASN A 137 -32.61 2.72 1.17
C ASN A 137 -32.86 1.47 0.30
N ALA A 138 -32.60 1.54 -1.01
CA ALA A 138 -32.79 0.40 -1.91
C ALA A 138 -31.84 -0.74 -1.55
N ALA A 139 -32.38 -1.89 -1.17
CA ALA A 139 -31.60 -3.11 -1.01
C ALA A 139 -31.33 -3.76 -2.38
N CYS A 140 -30.19 -4.43 -2.51
CA CYS A 140 -29.89 -5.21 -3.70
C CYS A 140 -30.95 -6.31 -3.88
N THR A 141 -31.57 -6.37 -5.07
CA THR A 141 -32.67 -7.29 -5.37
C THR A 141 -32.22 -8.73 -5.56
N MET A 142 -30.91 -8.96 -5.70
CA MET A 142 -30.36 -10.30 -5.92
C MET A 142 -30.43 -11.13 -4.63
N PRO A 143 -30.98 -12.37 -4.66
CA PRO A 143 -31.02 -13.24 -3.49
C PRO A 143 -29.64 -13.51 -2.86
N GLU A 144 -28.60 -13.57 -3.69
CA GLU A 144 -27.21 -13.80 -3.30
C GLU A 144 -26.61 -12.62 -2.54
N SER A 145 -27.26 -11.45 -2.54
CA SER A 145 -26.81 -10.28 -1.79
C SER A 145 -26.97 -10.43 -0.27
N VAL A 146 -27.81 -11.37 0.18
CA VAL A 146 -28.08 -11.60 1.59
C VAL A 146 -27.06 -12.57 2.19
N VAL A 147 -26.07 -12.03 2.90
CA VAL A 147 -25.08 -12.83 3.63
C VAL A 147 -25.63 -13.19 5.02
N LYS A 148 -25.75 -14.49 5.30
CA LYS A 148 -26.22 -15.00 6.60
C LYS A 148 -25.03 -15.38 7.48
N ILE A 149 -24.79 -14.59 8.52
CA ILE A 149 -23.73 -14.85 9.51
C ILE A 149 -24.30 -15.70 10.64
N LYS A 150 -23.70 -16.86 10.91
CA LYS A 150 -24.09 -17.75 12.03
C LYS A 150 -23.30 -17.37 13.29
N ILE A 151 -23.98 -17.29 14.44
CA ILE A 151 -23.40 -16.97 15.75
C ILE A 151 -23.46 -18.23 16.63
N SER A 152 -22.31 -18.65 17.18
CA SER A 152 -22.18 -19.93 17.90
C SER A 152 -22.51 -19.80 19.37
N ASP A 153 -22.07 -18.70 20.00
CA ASP A 153 -22.34 -18.41 21.39
C ASP A 153 -22.87 -16.98 21.54
N PRO A 154 -24.20 -16.79 21.58
CA PRO A 154 -24.78 -15.47 21.69
C PRO A 154 -24.67 -14.87 23.10
N ASN A 155 -24.31 -15.65 24.12
CA ASN A 155 -24.40 -15.22 25.53
C ASN A 155 -23.37 -14.14 25.92
N ASP A 156 -22.28 -13.99 25.15
CA ASP A 156 -21.22 -13.00 25.39
C ASP A 156 -21.28 -11.80 24.41
N CYS A 157 -22.36 -11.66 23.63
CA CYS A 157 -22.50 -10.58 22.65
C CYS A 157 -22.97 -9.25 23.25
N PHE A 158 -23.37 -9.22 24.53
CA PHE A 158 -23.87 -8.03 25.19
C PHE A 158 -22.73 -7.25 25.86
N VAL A 159 -22.55 -5.99 25.46
CA VAL A 159 -21.62 -5.05 26.11
C VAL A 159 -22.30 -3.73 26.38
N ARG A 160 -22.33 -3.32 27.64
CA ARG A 160 -22.93 -2.04 28.06
C ARG A 160 -22.28 -0.84 27.36
N GLN A 161 -23.09 0.12 26.93
CA GLN A 161 -22.64 1.42 26.42
C GLN A 161 -21.65 2.11 27.37
N TYR A 162 -20.47 2.43 26.82
CA TYR A 162 -19.46 3.23 27.51
C TYR A 162 -19.94 4.66 27.72
N PRO A 163 -19.45 5.36 28.76
CA PRO A 163 -19.70 6.78 28.92
C PRO A 163 -19.26 7.56 27.67
N LEU A 164 -20.20 8.31 27.08
CA LEU A 164 -19.96 9.14 25.91
C LEU A 164 -19.65 10.57 26.36
N ALA A 165 -18.74 11.22 25.65
CA ALA A 165 -18.40 12.61 25.93
C ALA A 165 -19.57 13.53 25.53
N VAL A 166 -19.90 14.50 26.38
CA VAL A 166 -21.08 15.38 26.21
C VAL A 166 -21.00 16.16 24.89
N ASN A 167 -19.80 16.56 24.49
CA ASN A 167 -19.54 17.27 23.23
C ASN A 167 -19.83 16.42 21.98
N ALA A 168 -19.80 15.09 22.08
CA ALA A 168 -20.07 14.19 20.96
C ALA A 168 -21.57 13.95 20.75
N ASN A 169 -22.43 14.23 21.73
CA ASN A 169 -23.86 13.89 21.68
C ASN A 169 -24.61 14.53 20.50
N ALA A 170 -24.28 15.79 20.16
CA ALA A 170 -24.93 16.49 19.06
C ALA A 170 -24.63 15.81 17.70
N GLU A 171 -23.37 15.46 17.48
CA GLU A 171 -22.92 14.77 16.26
C GLU A 171 -23.47 13.33 16.19
N ILE A 172 -23.48 12.62 17.32
CA ILE A 172 -24.07 11.27 17.42
C ILE A 172 -25.54 11.31 17.01
N LYS A 173 -26.30 12.28 17.55
CA LYS A 173 -27.72 12.41 17.24
C LYS A 173 -27.95 12.71 15.76
N SER A 174 -27.17 13.62 15.18
CA SER A 174 -27.27 13.96 13.76
C SER A 174 -27.01 12.75 12.86
N GLN A 175 -25.95 11.97 13.13
CA GLN A 175 -25.64 10.78 12.32
C GLN A 175 -26.68 9.66 12.49
N LEU A 176 -27.22 9.47 13.71
CA LEU A 176 -28.30 8.50 13.93
C LEU A 176 -29.60 8.90 13.22
N GLU A 177 -29.94 10.19 13.18
CA GLU A 177 -31.12 10.68 12.45
C GLU A 177 -30.97 10.49 10.95
N GLU A 178 -29.76 10.71 10.40
CA GLU A 178 -29.43 10.41 9.01
C GLU A 178 -29.59 8.92 8.70
N TRP A 179 -28.99 8.03 9.51
CA TRP A 179 -29.11 6.58 9.30
C TRP A 179 -30.56 6.07 9.42
N LEU A 180 -31.36 6.65 10.30
CA LEU A 180 -32.79 6.33 10.42
C LEU A 180 -33.57 6.79 9.18
N LYS A 181 -33.26 7.98 8.66
CA LYS A 181 -33.88 8.52 7.46
C LYS A 181 -33.54 7.70 6.21
N ASP A 182 -32.28 7.28 6.10
CA ASP A 182 -31.76 6.49 4.97
C ASP A 182 -32.07 4.99 5.09
N GLY A 183 -32.74 4.56 6.17
CA GLY A 183 -33.11 3.16 6.37
C GLY A 183 -31.92 2.23 6.62
N ILE A 184 -30.77 2.77 6.99
CA ILE A 184 -29.56 1.99 7.35
C ILE A 184 -29.75 1.30 8.71
N VAL A 185 -30.47 1.95 9.63
CA VAL A 185 -30.82 1.42 10.94
C VAL A 185 -32.31 1.57 11.22
N GLU A 186 -32.85 0.71 12.08
CA GLU A 186 -34.23 0.78 12.54
C GLU A 186 -34.32 0.78 14.06
N ARG A 187 -35.45 1.28 14.59
CA ARG A 187 -35.72 1.24 16.02
C ARG A 187 -36.13 -0.18 16.41
N THR A 188 -35.36 -0.80 17.30
CA THR A 188 -35.68 -2.12 17.87
C THR A 188 -35.93 -2.04 19.37
N LYS A 189 -36.53 -3.10 19.92
CA LYS A 189 -36.65 -3.27 21.38
C LYS A 189 -35.26 -3.60 21.96
N PRO A 190 -34.94 -3.17 23.19
CA PRO A 190 -33.70 -3.57 23.83
C PRO A 190 -33.58 -5.10 23.88
N ASP A 191 -32.48 -5.61 23.35
CA ASP A 191 -32.17 -7.04 23.34
C ASP A 191 -31.22 -7.35 24.51
N PRO A 192 -31.54 -8.35 25.35
CA PRO A 192 -30.69 -8.72 26.50
C PRO A 192 -29.43 -9.50 26.08
N THR A 193 -29.37 -9.98 24.84
CA THR A 193 -28.34 -10.85 24.29
C THR A 193 -27.38 -10.08 23.37
N PHE A 194 -27.89 -9.14 22.58
CA PHE A 194 -27.11 -8.39 21.60
C PHE A 194 -27.09 -6.89 21.91
N HIS A 195 -25.91 -6.38 22.28
CA HIS A 195 -25.69 -4.94 22.39
C HIS A 195 -24.23 -4.60 22.11
N SER A 196 -23.99 -3.77 21.09
CA SER A 196 -22.68 -3.23 20.76
C SER A 196 -22.62 -1.74 21.09
N PRO A 197 -21.65 -1.29 21.90
CA PRO A 197 -21.56 0.10 22.32
C PRO A 197 -21.03 0.98 21.17
N LEU A 198 -21.47 2.23 21.15
CA LEU A 198 -21.01 3.26 20.24
C LEU A 198 -19.74 3.94 20.77
N LEU A 199 -18.86 4.32 19.85
CA LEU A 199 -17.63 5.07 20.06
C LEU A 199 -17.63 6.30 19.15
N ALA A 200 -17.33 7.47 19.70
CA ALA A 200 -17.11 8.68 18.93
C ALA A 200 -15.61 8.88 18.72
N VAL A 201 -15.13 8.68 17.49
CA VAL A 201 -13.71 8.72 17.15
C VAL A 201 -13.39 9.95 16.31
N PRO A 202 -12.40 10.78 16.70
CA PRO A 202 -11.99 11.92 15.89
C PRO A 202 -11.38 11.48 14.55
N LYS A 203 -11.91 12.00 13.44
CA LYS A 203 -11.33 11.86 12.11
C LYS A 203 -10.24 12.93 11.95
N ARG A 204 -9.01 12.47 11.77
CA ARG A 204 -7.88 13.33 11.43
C ARG A 204 -7.93 13.71 9.96
N ASP A 205 -7.81 14.99 9.69
CA ASP A 205 -7.68 15.50 8.33
C ASP A 205 -6.31 15.10 7.75
N PRO A 206 -6.25 14.43 6.60
CA PRO A 206 -4.99 13.94 6.02
C PRO A 206 -4.03 15.06 5.62
N HIS A 207 -4.54 16.24 5.29
CA HIS A 207 -3.75 17.33 4.73
C HIS A 207 -3.29 18.32 5.81
N THR A 208 -4.17 18.62 6.77
CA THR A 208 -3.87 19.59 7.84
C THR A 208 -3.48 18.96 9.17
N GLY A 209 -3.70 17.65 9.33
CA GLY A 209 -3.43 16.90 10.55
C GLY A 209 -4.33 17.27 11.73
N LYS A 210 -5.28 18.20 11.56
CA LYS A 210 -6.25 18.63 12.57
C LYS A 210 -7.46 17.70 12.59
N THR A 211 -8.08 17.57 13.76
CA THR A 211 -9.34 16.83 13.91
C THR A 211 -10.49 17.67 13.36
N SER A 212 -11.20 17.19 12.34
CA SER A 212 -12.25 17.96 11.66
C SER A 212 -13.68 17.47 11.95
N LYS A 213 -13.89 16.16 12.06
CA LYS A 213 -15.23 15.54 12.28
C LYS A 213 -15.13 14.34 13.22
N LEU A 214 -16.22 13.98 13.92
CA LEU A 214 -16.29 12.72 14.68
C LEU A 214 -16.95 11.63 13.81
N ARG A 215 -16.40 10.42 13.87
CA ARG A 215 -16.99 9.20 13.30
C ARG A 215 -17.67 8.43 14.42
N ILE A 216 -18.92 8.06 14.23
CA ILE A 216 -19.60 7.15 15.14
C ILE A 216 -19.36 5.72 14.67
N CYS A 217 -18.70 4.94 15.51
CA CYS A 217 -18.32 3.56 15.24
C CYS A 217 -18.99 2.64 16.26
N CYS A 218 -19.37 1.43 15.83
CA CYS A 218 -19.80 0.36 16.74
C CYS A 218 -18.60 -0.50 17.16
N ASP A 219 -18.51 -0.85 18.44
CA ASP A 219 -17.56 -1.87 18.90
C ASP A 219 -18.13 -3.28 18.70
N LEU A 220 -17.74 -3.91 17.59
CA LEU A 220 -18.23 -5.22 17.18
C LEU A 220 -17.35 -6.39 17.67
N ARG A 221 -16.37 -6.15 18.55
CA ARG A 221 -15.39 -7.19 18.94
C ARG A 221 -16.04 -8.46 19.51
N ARG A 222 -17.08 -8.32 20.34
CA ARG A 222 -17.80 -9.48 20.92
C ARG A 222 -18.57 -10.25 19.87
N ILE A 223 -19.30 -9.56 19.00
CA ILE A 223 -20.02 -10.19 17.88
C ILE A 223 -19.04 -10.93 16.98
N ASN A 224 -17.93 -10.29 16.60
CA ASN A 224 -16.89 -10.90 15.76
C ASN A 224 -16.32 -12.18 16.38
N ALA A 225 -16.10 -12.20 17.69
CA ALA A 225 -15.62 -13.39 18.40
C ALA A 225 -16.67 -14.51 18.49
N ALA A 226 -17.97 -14.16 18.44
CA ALA A 226 -19.08 -15.10 18.54
C ALA A 226 -19.52 -15.70 17.20
N ILE A 227 -18.94 -15.29 16.06
CA ILE A 227 -19.24 -15.86 14.74
C ILE A 227 -18.78 -17.33 14.72
N SER A 228 -19.70 -18.25 14.39
CA SER A 228 -19.49 -19.71 14.50
C SER A 228 -18.48 -20.27 13.51
N ASP A 229 -18.42 -19.66 12.34
CA ASP A 229 -17.60 -20.16 11.24
C ASP A 229 -16.18 -19.62 11.41
N LYS A 230 -15.30 -20.43 11.99
CA LYS A 230 -13.87 -20.11 12.15
C LYS A 230 -13.18 -19.79 10.81
N ASN A 231 -13.75 -20.28 9.71
CA ASN A 231 -13.22 -20.10 8.37
C ASN A 231 -14.03 -19.05 7.57
N CYS A 232 -14.94 -18.29 8.20
CA CYS A 232 -15.66 -17.22 7.50
C CYS A 232 -14.69 -16.20 6.90
N HIS A 233 -13.58 -15.94 7.58
CA HIS A 233 -12.52 -15.07 7.10
C HIS A 233 -11.81 -15.62 5.87
N GLU A 234 -11.77 -16.94 5.66
CA GLU A 234 -11.12 -17.56 4.51
C GLU A 234 -12.09 -17.71 3.33
N ASN A 235 -13.35 -18.08 3.60
CA ASN A 235 -14.38 -18.28 2.57
C ASN A 235 -14.82 -16.98 1.90
N PHE A 236 -14.74 -15.86 2.61
CA PHE A 236 -15.07 -14.51 2.11
C PHE A 236 -13.86 -13.58 2.04
N ALA A 237 -12.63 -14.11 2.21
CA ALA A 237 -11.43 -13.29 2.08
C ALA A 237 -11.31 -12.76 0.66
N VAL A 238 -11.15 -11.45 0.55
CA VAL A 238 -10.59 -10.85 -0.66
C VAL A 238 -9.15 -11.36 -0.78
N PRO A 239 -8.73 -11.85 -1.97
CA PRO A 239 -7.38 -12.37 -2.16
C PRO A 239 -6.32 -11.34 -1.78
N LYS A 240 -5.18 -11.83 -1.29
CA LYS A 240 -4.07 -10.93 -0.94
C LYS A 240 -3.54 -10.25 -2.19
N ILE A 241 -3.01 -9.04 -2.02
CA ILE A 241 -2.41 -8.27 -3.12
C ILE A 241 -1.36 -9.10 -3.87
N ASP A 242 -0.49 -9.80 -3.13
CA ASP A 242 0.55 -10.66 -3.71
C ASP A 242 -0.03 -11.86 -4.49
N GLU A 243 -1.15 -12.43 -4.03
CA GLU A 243 -1.85 -13.52 -4.72
C GLU A 243 -2.48 -13.03 -6.03
N ILE A 244 -3.00 -11.79 -6.04
CA ILE A 244 -3.51 -11.14 -7.25
C ILE A 244 -2.37 -10.96 -8.25
N PHE A 245 -1.24 -10.37 -7.83
CA PHE A 245 -0.11 -10.13 -8.74
C PHE A 245 0.53 -11.41 -9.26
N SER A 246 0.67 -12.44 -8.42
CA SER A 246 1.22 -13.74 -8.83
C SER A 246 0.38 -14.39 -9.92
N LYS A 247 -0.95 -14.26 -9.85
CA LYS A 247 -1.87 -14.77 -10.89
C LYS A 247 -1.77 -14.00 -12.20
N VAL A 248 -1.53 -12.68 -12.14
CA VAL A 248 -1.37 -11.84 -13.35
C VAL A 248 -0.06 -12.15 -14.06
N ILE A 249 1.03 -12.37 -13.32
CA ILE A 249 2.34 -12.71 -13.90
C ILE A 249 2.29 -14.07 -14.62
N ALA A 250 1.59 -15.06 -14.04
CA ALA A 250 1.48 -16.40 -14.61
C ALA A 250 0.70 -16.48 -15.94
N ILE A 251 -0.01 -15.41 -16.34
CA ILE A 251 -0.79 -15.35 -17.59
C ILE A 251 0.05 -14.79 -18.75
N THR A 252 1.24 -14.26 -18.49
CA THR A 252 2.13 -13.72 -19.53
C THR A 252 3.06 -14.84 -20.03
N ILE A 253 2.61 -15.58 -21.06
CA ILE A 253 3.44 -16.48 -21.89
C ILE A 253 3.57 -15.84 -23.27
#